data_AF-A0A4U0WWI8-F1
#
_entry.id   AF-A0A4U0WWI8-F1
#
_cell.length_a   1.000
_cell.length_b   1.000
_cell.length_c   1.000
_cell.angle_alpha   90.00
_cell.angle_beta   90.00
_cell.angle_gamma   90.00
#
_symmetry.space_group_name_H-M   'P 1'
#
loop_
_entity.id
_entity.type
_entity.pdbx_description
1 polymer ?
#
loop_
_entity_poly.entity_id
_entity_poly.type
_entity_poly.pdbx_seq_one_letter_code
_entity_poly.pdbx_strand_id
1 'polypeptide(L)'
;SFLTDGLYVPPTHASLSSSTATILHVSRLLPSIDAARPLRFVLVDTPDQFKPDYWNRVVAVFTTGQTWQFKGYRWQQPAELFAHALGIYVGWRGEEVPAAVRGWGRGVVTAQLDKFRDGADTAVARWRDREVVEGIWTAIEEGMRSRGWSKDGR
;
A
#
# COMPACT_ATOMS: atom_id res chain seq x y z
N SER A 1 -12.12 -3.40 6.00
CA SER A 1 -11.06 -3.90 5.10
C SER A 1 -9.69 -3.55 5.66
N PHE A 2 -8.62 -4.27 5.27
CA PHE A 2 -7.28 -4.16 5.86
C PHE A 2 -6.79 -2.71 6.08
N LEU A 3 -6.75 -1.87 5.05
CA LEU A 3 -6.26 -0.48 5.15
C LEU A 3 -7.15 0.47 5.96
N THR A 4 -8.38 0.07 6.28
CA THR A 4 -9.33 0.88 7.07
C THR A 4 -9.44 0.38 8.51
N ASP A 5 -9.61 -0.94 8.67
CA ASP A 5 -9.94 -1.57 9.96
C ASP A 5 -8.75 -2.27 10.62
N GLY A 6 -7.61 -2.40 9.92
CA GLY A 6 -6.43 -3.08 10.48
C GLY A 6 -6.64 -4.58 10.67
N LEU A 7 -7.42 -5.22 9.80
CA LEU A 7 -7.66 -6.66 9.85
C LEU A 7 -7.31 -7.29 8.51
N TYR A 8 -6.27 -8.13 8.51
CA TYR A 8 -5.98 -8.98 7.36
C TYR A 8 -6.93 -10.18 7.34
N VAL A 9 -7.52 -10.42 6.17
CA VAL A 9 -8.32 -11.61 5.89
C VAL A 9 -7.81 -12.18 4.56
N PRO A 10 -7.53 -13.49 4.46
CA PRO A 10 -7.07 -14.10 3.22
C PRO A 10 -8.07 -13.87 2.08
N PRO A 11 -7.62 -13.63 0.84
CA PRO A 11 -8.51 -13.41 -0.32
C PRO A 11 -9.51 -14.54 -0.58
N THR A 12 -9.20 -15.76 -0.12
CA THR A 12 -10.04 -16.96 -0.27
C THR A 12 -11.03 -17.19 0.88
N HIS A 13 -11.00 -16.36 1.92
CA HIS A 13 -11.83 -16.55 3.11
C HIS A 13 -13.30 -16.17 2.86
N ALA A 14 -14.23 -16.98 3.37
CA ALA A 14 -15.66 -16.86 3.08
C ALA A 14 -16.30 -15.52 3.53
N SER A 15 -15.69 -14.80 4.47
CA SER A 15 -16.16 -13.49 4.92
C SER A 15 -15.88 -12.36 3.92
N LEU A 16 -15.02 -12.57 2.93
CA LEU A 16 -14.82 -11.64 1.84
C LEU A 16 -15.87 -11.93 0.77
N SER A 17 -16.75 -10.96 0.52
CA SER A 17 -17.62 -11.02 -0.66
C SER A 17 -16.74 -11.06 -1.91
N SER A 18 -17.05 -11.94 -2.86
CA SER A 18 -16.35 -12.05 -4.15
C SER A 18 -16.66 -10.80 -5.00
N SER A 19 -16.06 -9.68 -4.64
CA SER A 19 -16.21 -8.40 -5.33
C SER A 19 -15.28 -8.37 -6.53
N THR A 20 -15.84 -8.28 -7.72
CA THR A 20 -15.11 -8.09 -8.99
C THR A 20 -14.65 -6.64 -9.20
N ALA A 21 -14.80 -5.78 -8.19
CA ALA A 21 -14.45 -4.37 -8.27
C ALA A 21 -12.93 -4.20 -8.35
N THR A 22 -12.45 -3.77 -9.52
CA THR A 22 -11.04 -3.47 -9.80
C THR A 22 -10.59 -2.12 -9.26
N ILE A 23 -11.56 -1.30 -8.80
CA ILE A 23 -11.33 0.04 -8.24
C ILE A 23 -12.05 0.13 -6.89
N LEU A 24 -11.30 0.46 -5.84
CA LEU A 24 -11.80 0.70 -4.48
C LEU A 24 -11.44 2.10 -4.03
N HIS A 25 -12.23 2.65 -3.11
CA HIS A 25 -11.96 3.97 -2.51
C HIS A 25 -11.75 3.83 -1.01
N VAL A 26 -10.72 4.51 -0.49
CA VAL A 26 -10.46 4.63 0.95
C VAL A 26 -10.33 6.09 1.29
N SER A 27 -10.95 6.54 2.39
CA SER A 27 -10.80 7.91 2.89
C SER A 27 -9.98 7.90 4.16
N ARG A 28 -8.95 8.75 4.23
CA ARG A 28 -8.02 8.82 5.37
C ARG A 28 -7.66 10.27 5.66
N LEU A 29 -7.69 10.65 6.94
CA LEU A 29 -7.16 11.93 7.38
C LEU A 29 -5.64 11.81 7.51
N LEU A 30 -4.90 12.68 6.82
CA LEU A 30 -3.44 12.78 6.88
C LEU A 30 -3.07 14.16 7.45
N PRO A 31 -2.88 14.29 8.77
CA PRO A 31 -2.75 15.59 9.44
C PRO A 31 -1.61 16.47 8.91
N SER A 32 -0.52 15.89 8.41
CA SER A 32 0.60 16.64 7.85
C SER A 32 0.37 17.15 6.43
N ILE A 33 -0.71 16.71 5.76
CA ILE A 33 -1.11 17.16 4.42
C ILE A 33 -2.33 18.10 4.52
N ASP A 34 -3.42 17.62 5.13
CA ASP A 34 -4.64 18.38 5.43
C ASP A 34 -5.24 17.86 6.74
N ALA A 35 -5.08 18.64 7.81
CA ALA A 35 -5.56 18.28 9.14
C ALA A 35 -7.09 18.37 9.30
N ALA A 36 -7.79 19.01 8.37
CA ALA A 36 -9.22 19.25 8.48
C ALA A 36 -10.05 18.33 7.59
N ARG A 37 -9.52 17.93 6.43
CA ARG A 37 -10.28 17.17 5.42
C ARG A 37 -9.66 15.80 5.14
N PRO A 38 -10.43 14.71 5.28
CA PRO A 38 -9.98 13.40 4.83
C PRO A 38 -9.68 13.39 3.33
N LEU A 39 -8.52 12.86 2.95
CA LEU A 39 -8.15 12.63 1.57
C LEU A 39 -8.77 11.33 1.07
N ARG A 40 -9.19 11.31 -0.19
CA ARG A 40 -9.73 10.13 -0.86
C ARG A 40 -8.65 9.47 -1.72
N PHE A 41 -8.30 8.25 -1.35
CA PHE A 41 -7.40 7.37 -2.09
C PHE A 41 -8.21 6.47 -3.01
N VAL A 42 -7.70 6.26 -4.22
CA VAL A 42 -8.23 5.32 -5.20
C VAL A 42 -7.25 4.16 -5.28
N LEU A 43 -7.72 2.98 -4.95
CA LEU A 43 -6.96 1.73 -5.02
C LEU A 43 -7.36 1.07 -6.32
N VAL A 44 -6.36 0.73 -7.13
CA VAL A 44 -6.56 0.09 -8.42
C VAL A 44 -5.66 -1.13 -8.49
N ASP A 45 -6.22 -2.25 -8.94
CA ASP A 45 -5.49 -3.52 -9.08
C ASP A 45 -4.52 -3.50 -10.27
N THR A 46 -4.98 -2.99 -11.42
CA THR A 46 -4.17 -2.86 -12.66
C THR A 46 -4.18 -1.44 -13.23
N PRO A 47 -3.03 -0.91 -13.69
CA PRO A 47 -2.98 0.40 -14.32
C PRO A 47 -3.39 0.42 -15.80
N ASP A 48 -3.98 -0.65 -16.35
CA ASP A 48 -4.33 -0.75 -17.79
C ASP A 48 -5.18 0.42 -18.31
N GLN A 49 -5.98 1.04 -17.44
CA GLN A 49 -6.83 2.19 -17.77
C GLN A 49 -6.23 3.54 -17.35
N PHE A 50 -4.95 3.58 -16.96
CA PHE A 50 -4.30 4.81 -16.52
C PHE A 50 -3.98 5.69 -17.72
N LYS A 51 -4.58 6.89 -17.72
CA LYS A 51 -4.12 7.97 -18.57
C LYS A 51 -2.71 8.42 -18.12
N PRO A 52 -1.87 8.94 -19.02
CA PRO A 52 -0.53 9.42 -18.66
C PRO A 52 -0.49 10.36 -17.44
N ASP A 53 -1.48 11.24 -17.31
CA ASP A 53 -1.58 12.20 -16.20
C ASP A 53 -1.91 11.55 -14.85
N TYR A 54 -2.52 10.37 -14.84
CA TYR A 54 -2.88 9.67 -13.60
C TYR A 54 -1.65 9.16 -12.87
N TRP A 55 -0.57 8.85 -13.59
CA TRP A 55 0.71 8.44 -13.00
C TRP A 55 1.31 9.50 -12.09
N ASN A 56 1.05 10.80 -12.36
CA ASN A 56 1.52 11.89 -11.51
C ASN A 56 0.82 11.91 -10.13
N ARG A 57 -0.32 11.22 -10.00
CA ARG A 57 -1.12 11.10 -8.78
C ARG A 57 -0.87 9.79 -8.00
N VAL A 58 0.00 8.92 -8.51
CA VAL A 58 0.37 7.69 -7.82
C VAL A 58 1.25 8.04 -6.62
N VAL A 59 0.76 7.73 -5.43
CA VAL A 59 1.47 8.01 -4.16
C VAL A 59 2.21 6.78 -3.65
N ALA A 60 1.67 5.58 -3.90
CA ALA A 60 2.26 4.33 -3.47
C ALA A 60 1.94 3.17 -4.42
N VAL A 61 2.82 2.17 -4.44
CA VAL A 61 2.67 0.90 -5.17
C VAL A 61 2.90 -0.24 -4.20
N PHE A 62 1.88 -1.08 -4.00
CA PHE A 62 1.99 -2.30 -3.22
C PHE A 62 2.64 -3.39 -4.08
N THR A 63 3.60 -4.14 -3.53
CA THR A 63 4.31 -5.18 -4.26
C THR A 63 4.62 -6.40 -3.40
N THR A 64 4.68 -7.55 -4.05
CA THR A 64 5.16 -8.82 -3.49
C THR A 64 6.63 -9.07 -3.81
N GLY A 65 7.32 -8.12 -4.46
CA GLY A 65 8.76 -8.16 -4.71
C GLY A 65 9.17 -8.71 -6.07
N GLN A 66 8.22 -9.11 -6.93
CA GLN A 66 8.54 -9.61 -8.27
C GLN A 66 8.46 -8.48 -9.31
N THR A 67 9.56 -8.28 -10.06
CA THR A 67 9.68 -7.19 -11.04
C THR A 67 8.72 -7.30 -12.22
N TRP A 68 8.24 -8.50 -12.53
CA TRP A 68 7.26 -8.68 -13.61
C TRP A 68 5.94 -7.95 -13.34
N GLN A 69 5.62 -7.67 -12.07
CA GLN A 69 4.44 -6.89 -11.67
C GLN A 69 4.42 -5.51 -12.34
N PHE A 70 5.59 -4.90 -12.55
CA PHE A 70 5.71 -3.55 -13.09
C PHE A 70 5.71 -3.52 -14.63
N LYS A 71 5.54 -4.66 -15.30
CA LYS A 71 5.33 -4.69 -16.75
C LYS A 71 4.04 -3.95 -17.07
N GLY A 72 4.11 -3.01 -18.03
CA GLY A 72 2.98 -2.15 -18.39
C GLY A 72 2.83 -0.89 -17.53
N TYR A 73 3.67 -0.70 -16.50
CA TYR A 73 3.68 0.55 -15.74
C TYR A 73 4.38 1.64 -16.56
N ARG A 74 4.09 2.92 -16.26
CA ARG A 74 4.82 4.05 -16.87
C ARG A 74 6.33 3.97 -16.61
N TRP A 75 6.70 3.58 -15.39
CA TRP A 75 8.09 3.30 -14.99
C TRP A 75 8.22 1.81 -14.69
N GLN A 76 8.83 1.07 -15.60
CA GLN A 76 8.95 -0.39 -15.47
C GLN A 76 10.15 -0.81 -14.62
N GLN A 77 11.18 0.05 -14.55
CA GLN A 77 12.36 -0.20 -13.74
C GLN A 77 12.05 0.14 -12.28
N PRO A 78 12.26 -0.78 -11.31
CA PRO A 78 11.91 -0.55 -9.91
C PRO A 78 12.55 0.70 -9.31
N ALA A 79 13.83 0.95 -9.62
CA ALA A 79 14.55 2.12 -9.13
C ALA A 79 13.89 3.43 -9.57
N GLU A 80 13.44 3.51 -10.83
CA GLU A 80 12.76 4.67 -11.37
C GLU A 80 11.32 4.77 -10.83
N LEU A 81 10.61 3.65 -10.76
CA LEU A 81 9.25 3.58 -10.20
C LEU A 81 9.23 4.11 -8.76
N PHE A 82 10.14 3.62 -7.92
CA PHE A 82 10.20 4.00 -6.51
C PHE A 82 10.85 5.37 -6.27
N ALA A 83 11.53 5.92 -7.27
CA ALA A 83 11.88 7.34 -7.29
C ALA A 83 10.64 8.23 -7.49
N HIS A 84 9.55 7.73 -8.10
CA HIS A 84 8.32 8.50 -8.38
C HIS A 84 7.15 8.22 -7.43
N ALA A 85 7.07 7.02 -6.86
CA ALA A 85 6.05 6.62 -5.88
C ALA A 85 6.68 5.84 -4.73
N LEU A 86 6.02 5.79 -3.56
CA LEU A 86 6.48 4.93 -2.47
C LEU A 86 6.22 3.45 -2.81
N GLY A 87 7.22 2.58 -2.68
CA GLY A 87 6.97 1.13 -2.70
C GLY A 87 6.56 0.62 -1.32
N ILE A 88 5.59 -0.28 -1.27
CA ILE A 88 5.20 -0.99 -0.06
C ILE A 88 5.31 -2.48 -0.36
N TYR A 89 6.36 -3.13 0.15
CA TYR A 89 6.47 -4.57 0.10
C TYR A 89 5.60 -5.19 1.20
N VAL A 90 4.66 -6.04 0.82
CA VAL A 90 3.85 -6.82 1.76
C VAL A 90 4.37 -8.24 1.81
N GLY A 91 4.79 -8.68 2.99
CA GLY A 91 5.31 -10.03 3.23
C GLY A 91 4.77 -10.63 4.52
N TRP A 92 5.13 -11.89 4.77
CA TRP A 92 4.80 -12.55 6.02
C TRP A 92 5.88 -12.29 7.07
N ARG A 93 5.47 -12.12 8.32
CA ARG A 93 6.37 -12.00 9.46
C ARG A 93 7.14 -13.31 9.65
N GLY A 94 8.44 -13.18 9.88
CA GLY A 94 9.35 -14.32 10.02
C GLY A 94 9.82 -14.92 8.68
N GLU A 95 9.28 -14.46 7.55
CA GLU A 95 9.86 -14.77 6.25
C GLU A 95 10.93 -13.75 5.87
N GLU A 96 11.94 -14.21 5.12
CA GLU A 96 13.01 -13.34 4.67
C GLU A 96 12.49 -12.39 3.59
N VAL A 97 12.80 -11.10 3.75
CA VAL A 97 12.51 -10.10 2.72
C VAL A 97 13.33 -10.42 1.46
N PRO A 98 12.71 -10.54 0.28
CA PRO A 98 13.41 -10.88 -0.95
C PRO A 98 14.60 -9.95 -1.22
N ALA A 99 15.71 -10.50 -1.70
CA ALA A 99 16.93 -9.74 -1.98
C ALA A 99 16.68 -8.57 -2.95
N ALA A 100 15.78 -8.72 -3.92
CA ALA A 100 15.35 -7.66 -4.82
C ALA A 100 14.74 -6.47 -4.06
N VAL A 101 13.83 -6.74 -3.11
CA VAL A 101 13.19 -5.72 -2.28
C VAL A 101 14.22 -4.99 -1.42
N ARG A 102 15.13 -5.74 -0.80
CA ARG A 102 16.26 -5.17 -0.03
C ARG A 102 17.13 -4.27 -0.92
N GLY A 103 17.34 -4.66 -2.18
CA GLY A 103 18.11 -3.90 -3.16
C GLY A 103 17.46 -2.59 -3.61
N TRP A 104 16.15 -2.42 -3.45
CA TRP A 104 15.45 -1.17 -3.80
C TRP A 104 15.64 -0.05 -2.76
N GLY A 105 16.17 -0.39 -1.58
CA GLY A 105 16.57 0.58 -0.57
C GLY A 105 15.42 1.43 -0.03
N ARG A 106 15.68 2.72 0.24
CA ARG A 106 14.74 3.65 0.90
C ARG A 106 13.48 3.96 0.09
N GLY A 107 13.42 3.56 -1.19
CA GLY A 107 12.23 3.73 -2.03
C GLY A 107 11.09 2.78 -1.64
N VAL A 108 11.37 1.73 -0.85
CA VAL A 108 10.40 0.69 -0.49
C VAL A 108 10.39 0.44 1.01
N VAL A 109 9.21 0.49 1.61
CA VAL A 109 8.98 0.10 3.00
C VAL A 109 8.49 -1.34 3.09
N THR A 110 8.93 -2.07 4.10
CA THR A 110 8.53 -3.45 4.36
C THR A 110 7.40 -3.48 5.38
N ALA A 111 6.22 -3.95 4.96
CA ALA A 111 5.09 -4.23 5.82
C ALA A 111 4.94 -5.75 5.98
N GLN A 112 5.21 -6.28 7.18
CA GLN A 112 5.10 -7.72 7.45
C GLN A 112 3.87 -8.05 8.31
N LEU A 113 3.05 -8.95 7.80
CA LEU A 113 1.82 -9.41 8.43
C LEU A 113 2.00 -10.76 9.11
N ASP A 114 1.25 -10.99 10.17
CA ASP A 114 1.16 -12.33 10.75
C ASP A 114 0.29 -13.21 9.84
N LYS A 115 0.65 -14.48 9.71
CA LYS A 115 -0.15 -15.43 8.93
C LYS A 115 -1.52 -15.57 9.59
N PHE A 116 -2.58 -15.43 8.78
CA PHE A 116 -3.94 -15.64 9.25
C PHE A 116 -4.11 -17.06 9.81
N ARG A 117 -4.73 -17.18 10.98
CA ARG A 117 -5.03 -18.46 11.64
C ARG A 117 -6.48 -18.44 12.10
N ASP A 118 -7.26 -19.39 11.62
CA ASP A 118 -8.65 -19.58 12.08
C ASP A 118 -8.66 -19.91 13.58
N GLY A 119 -9.44 -19.15 14.36
CA GLY A 119 -9.66 -19.39 15.79
C GLY A 119 -8.50 -19.01 16.74
N ALA A 120 -7.37 -18.48 16.24
CA ALA A 120 -6.31 -17.95 17.12
C ALA A 120 -6.71 -16.59 17.70
N ASP A 121 -6.24 -16.29 18.92
CA ASP A 121 -6.60 -15.11 19.72
C ASP A 121 -6.60 -13.83 18.88
N THR A 122 -7.81 -13.50 18.45
CA THR A 122 -8.04 -12.51 17.40
C THR A 122 -7.65 -11.10 17.86
N ALA A 123 -7.58 -10.84 19.16
CA ALA A 123 -7.14 -9.55 19.68
C ALA A 123 -5.66 -9.30 19.38
N VAL A 124 -4.80 -10.31 19.50
CA VAL A 124 -3.35 -10.18 19.31
C VAL A 124 -3.00 -9.96 17.84
N ALA A 125 -3.56 -10.78 16.96
CA ALA A 125 -3.36 -10.63 15.51
C ALA A 125 -3.92 -9.27 15.01
N ARG A 126 -5.10 -8.87 15.49
CA ARG A 126 -5.73 -7.60 15.10
C ARG A 126 -4.92 -6.37 15.49
N TRP A 127 -4.31 -6.33 16.68
CA TRP A 127 -3.53 -5.14 17.04
C TRP A 127 -2.27 -5.00 16.20
N ARG A 128 -1.62 -6.11 15.84
CA ARG A 128 -0.43 -6.10 14.98
C ARG A 128 -0.76 -5.69 13.56
N ASP A 129 -1.83 -6.24 13.00
CA ASP A 129 -2.30 -5.84 11.68
C ASP A 129 -2.62 -4.33 11.66
N ARG A 130 -3.24 -3.80 12.72
CA ARG A 130 -3.48 -2.37 12.87
C ARG A 130 -2.19 -1.57 12.96
N GLU A 131 -1.21 -2.00 13.73
CA GLU A 131 0.11 -1.35 13.79
C GLU A 131 0.78 -1.30 12.42
N VAL A 132 0.74 -2.41 11.66
CA VAL A 132 1.27 -2.47 10.29
C VAL A 132 0.55 -1.49 9.38
N VAL A 133 -0.77 -1.39 9.47
CA VAL A 133 -1.59 -0.45 8.67
C VAL A 133 -1.28 0.99 9.02
N GLU A 134 -1.12 1.33 10.31
CA GLU A 134 -0.68 2.66 10.73
C GLU A 134 0.73 2.99 10.22
N GLY A 135 1.65 2.02 10.22
CA GLY A 135 2.97 2.16 9.63
C GLY A 135 2.94 2.41 8.12
N ILE A 136 2.07 1.70 7.39
CA ILE A 136 1.83 1.93 5.96
C ILE A 136 1.32 3.36 5.72
N TRP A 137 0.31 3.80 6.47
CA TRP A 137 -0.24 5.15 6.31
C TRP A 137 0.76 6.23 6.65
N THR A 138 1.56 6.04 7.71
CA THR A 138 2.65 6.96 8.08
C THR A 138 3.67 7.09 6.96
N ALA A 139 4.08 5.98 6.34
CA ALA A 139 5.02 5.99 5.22
C ALA A 139 4.41 6.67 3.98
N ILE A 140 3.13 6.42 3.67
CA ILE A 140 2.42 7.10 2.57
C ILE A 140 2.38 8.60 2.82
N GLU A 141 2.04 9.02 4.04
CA GLU A 141 1.96 10.42 4.42
C GLU A 141 3.30 11.14 4.31
N GLU A 142 4.38 10.53 4.80
CA GLU A 142 5.75 11.05 4.65
C GLU A 142 6.18 11.09 3.16
N GLY A 143 5.87 10.05 2.41
CA GLY A 143 6.09 9.96 0.97
C GLY A 143 5.35 11.05 0.19
N MET A 144 4.11 11.35 0.56
CA MET A 144 3.33 12.44 -0.02
C MET A 144 3.95 13.80 0.34
N ARG A 145 4.25 14.04 1.62
CA ARG A 145 4.84 15.29 2.09
C ARG A 145 6.17 15.59 1.41
N SER A 146 7.08 14.61 1.36
CA SER A 146 8.40 14.74 0.72
C SER A 146 8.33 15.02 -0.79
N ARG A 147 7.22 14.66 -1.44
CA ARG A 147 6.94 14.89 -2.86
C ARG A 147 6.14 16.17 -3.14
N GLY A 148 5.92 17.00 -2.12
CA GLY A 148 5.28 18.31 -2.23
C GLY A 148 3.75 18.28 -2.20
N TRP A 149 3.13 17.17 -1.79
CA TRP A 149 1.68 17.15 -1.58
C TRP A 149 1.30 18.03 -0.38
N SER A 150 0.30 18.88 -0.56
CA SER A 150 -0.23 19.77 0.48
C SER A 150 -1.74 19.93 0.35
N LYS A 151 -2.36 20.65 1.30
CA LYS A 151 -3.79 21.02 1.25
C LYS A 151 -4.23 21.67 -0.08
N ASP A 152 -3.30 22.36 -0.75
CA ASP A 152 -3.54 23.14 -1.97
C ASP A 152 -3.29 22.32 -3.25
N GLY A 153 -2.91 21.04 -3.10
CA GLY A 153 -2.54 20.14 -4.19
C GLY A 153 -1.02 20.01 -4.36
N ARG A 154 -0.63 19.41 -5.48
CA ARG A 154 0.75 19.27 -5.98
C ARG A 154 0.85 19.97 -7.33
#